data_AF-A0A127T248-F1
#
_entry.id   AF-A0A127T248-F1
#
_cell.length_a   1.000
_cell.length_b   1.000
_cell.length_c   1.000
_cell.angle_alpha   90.00
_cell.angle_beta   90.00
_cell.angle_gamma   90.00
#
_symmetry.space_group_name_H-M   'P 1'
#
loop_
_entity.id
_entity.type
_entity.pdbx_description
1 polymer ?
#
loop_
_entity_poly.entity_id
_entity_poly.type
_entity_poly.pdbx_seq_one_letter_code
_entity_poly.pdbx_strand_id
1 'polypeptide(L)'
;MSKSMLIPAEAKRALPVIQQSLADSLVAVYLHGSAVAGGLRPKSDVDVLVVIDRATTHAIRARLVTELMKISGRPGGDTLRPLELIVFHRADLAESVYPARSEFLYGEWLRDAYETGRY
;
A
#
# COMPACT_ATOMS: atom_id res chain seq x y z
N MET A 1 -8.41 -9.33 27.05
CA MET A 1 -8.07 -10.29 25.98
C MET A 1 -7.88 -9.49 24.70
N SER A 2 -6.67 -9.39 24.15
CA SER A 2 -6.51 -8.76 22.83
C SER A 2 -7.19 -9.69 21.82
N LYS A 3 -8.14 -9.14 21.07
CA LYS A 3 -8.73 -9.84 19.93
C LYS A 3 -7.55 -10.10 18.99
N SER A 4 -7.17 -11.36 18.78
CA SER A 4 -6.12 -11.71 17.81
C SER A 4 -6.51 -11.09 16.49
N MET A 5 -5.76 -10.07 16.06
CA MET A 5 -6.10 -9.32 14.87
C MET A 5 -5.78 -10.20 13.67
N LEU A 6 -6.81 -10.57 12.91
CA LEU A 6 -6.62 -11.33 11.68
C LEU A 6 -6.04 -10.40 10.62
N ILE A 7 -4.75 -10.54 10.32
CA ILE A 7 -4.11 -9.82 9.22
C ILE A 7 -4.68 -10.34 7.89
N PRO A 8 -5.24 -9.47 7.02
CA PRO A 8 -5.78 -9.87 5.72
C PRO A 8 -4.74 -10.56 4.84
N ALA A 9 -5.18 -11.45 3.95
CA ALA A 9 -4.27 -12.20 3.08
C ALA A 9 -3.49 -11.27 2.14
N GLU A 10 -4.14 -10.22 1.68
CA GLU A 10 -3.58 -9.18 0.82
C GLU A 10 -2.45 -8.43 1.54
N ALA A 11 -2.66 -8.03 2.80
CA ALA A 11 -1.61 -7.38 3.61
C ALA A 11 -0.41 -8.31 3.85
N LYS A 12 -0.66 -9.60 4.13
CA LYS A 12 0.41 -10.61 4.28
C LYS A 12 1.22 -10.78 3.00
N ARG A 13 0.57 -10.71 1.83
CA ARG A 13 1.21 -10.81 0.51
C ARG A 13 1.93 -9.52 0.12
N ALA A 14 1.42 -8.37 0.52
CA ALA A 14 2.01 -7.06 0.21
C ALA A 14 3.32 -6.84 0.98
N LEU A 15 3.40 -7.25 2.24
CA LEU A 15 4.60 -7.05 3.07
C LEU A 15 5.92 -7.50 2.41
N PRO A 16 6.08 -8.73 1.89
CA PRO A 16 7.32 -9.13 1.24
C PRO A 16 7.59 -8.34 -0.05
N VAL A 17 6.56 -7.95 -0.81
CA VAL A 17 6.72 -7.11 -2.00
C VAL A 17 7.28 -5.74 -1.64
N ILE A 18 6.76 -5.13 -0.56
CA ILE A 18 7.20 -3.85 -0.02
C ILE A 18 8.64 -3.95 0.48
N GLN A 19 8.95 -4.96 1.28
CA GLN A 19 10.29 -5.20 1.82
C GLN A 19 11.33 -5.42 0.72
N GLN A 20 11.01 -6.20 -0.31
CA GLN A 20 11.95 -6.48 -1.41
C GLN A 20 12.13 -5.29 -2.36
N SER A 21 11.11 -4.46 -2.54
CA SER A 21 11.15 -3.32 -3.46
C SER A 21 11.81 -2.09 -2.84
N LEU A 22 11.59 -1.85 -1.55
CA LEU A 22 12.08 -0.65 -0.85
C LEU A 22 13.35 -0.91 -0.04
N ALA A 23 13.60 -2.18 0.34
CA ALA A 23 14.81 -2.66 0.99
C ALA A 23 15.35 -1.68 2.05
N ASP A 24 16.55 -1.14 1.84
CA ASP A 24 17.27 -0.28 2.78
C ASP A 24 16.57 1.05 3.09
N SER A 25 15.61 1.47 2.25
CA SER A 25 14.85 2.71 2.48
C SER A 25 13.64 2.52 3.39
N LEU A 26 13.24 1.27 3.67
CA LEU A 26 12.00 0.98 4.39
C LEU A 26 12.16 1.26 5.89
N VAL A 27 11.38 2.21 6.41
CA VAL A 27 11.36 2.55 7.84
C VAL A 27 10.25 1.80 8.57
N ALA A 28 9.03 1.80 8.01
CA ALA A 28 7.88 1.19 8.65
C ALA A 28 6.77 0.82 7.66
N VAL A 29 5.96 -0.18 8.04
CA VAL A 29 4.74 -0.60 7.33
C VAL A 29 3.61 -0.72 8.35
N TYR A 30 2.48 -0.07 8.08
CA TYR A 30 1.30 -0.06 8.92
C TYR A 30 0.10 -0.60 8.14
N LEU A 31 -0.59 -1.57 8.72
CA LEU A 31 -1.96 -1.90 8.32
C LEU A 31 -2.88 -0.89 8.99
N HIS A 32 -3.77 -0.24 8.24
CA HIS A 32 -4.73 0.71 8.79
C HIS A 32 -6.14 0.51 8.25
N GLY A 33 -6.98 1.52 8.46
CA GLY A 33 -8.34 1.57 7.94
C GLY A 33 -9.26 0.51 8.54
N SER A 34 -10.17 -0.02 7.73
CA SER A 34 -11.25 -0.86 8.24
C SER A 34 -10.76 -2.18 8.84
N ALA A 35 -9.62 -2.70 8.38
CA ALA A 35 -9.02 -3.92 8.92
C ALA A 35 -8.65 -3.81 10.42
N VAL A 36 -8.21 -2.63 10.89
CA VAL A 36 -7.85 -2.37 12.30
C VAL A 36 -8.96 -1.72 13.11
N ALA A 37 -9.82 -0.90 12.49
CA ALA A 37 -10.74 -0.02 13.21
C ALA A 37 -12.10 -0.67 13.54
N GLY A 38 -12.63 -1.50 12.64
CA GLY A 38 -14.00 -2.03 12.77
C GLY A 38 -14.27 -3.37 12.08
N GLY A 39 -13.25 -3.93 11.44
CA GLY A 39 -13.36 -5.14 10.61
C GLY A 39 -13.68 -4.81 9.14
N LEU A 40 -13.20 -5.68 8.26
CA LEU A 40 -13.44 -5.61 6.83
C LEU A 40 -14.90 -5.92 6.49
N ARG A 41 -15.53 -5.07 5.67
CA ARG A 41 -16.87 -5.27 5.08
C ARG A 41 -16.75 -5.90 3.69
N PRO A 42 -17.83 -6.40 3.06
CA PRO A 42 -17.74 -7.05 1.75
C PRO A 42 -17.01 -6.23 0.68
N LYS A 43 -17.21 -4.91 0.64
CA LYS A 43 -16.58 -3.99 -0.32
C LYS A 43 -15.33 -3.29 0.21
N SER A 44 -14.81 -3.68 1.37
CA SER A 44 -13.61 -3.07 1.94
C SER A 44 -12.35 -3.47 1.21
N ASP A 45 -11.53 -2.46 0.97
CA ASP A 45 -10.14 -2.48 0.60
C ASP A 45 -9.26 -2.90 1.80
N VAL A 46 -8.00 -3.19 1.53
CA VAL A 46 -6.95 -3.43 2.53
C VAL A 46 -5.92 -2.31 2.44
N ASP A 47 -5.89 -1.48 3.47
CA ASP A 47 -5.14 -0.22 3.47
C ASP A 47 -3.77 -0.36 4.14
N VAL A 48 -2.70 -0.06 3.39
CA VAL A 48 -1.32 -0.16 3.86
C VAL A 48 -0.61 1.20 3.73
N LEU A 49 -0.06 1.69 4.83
CA LEU A 49 0.77 2.89 4.87
C LEU A 49 2.23 2.48 5.04
N VAL A 50 3.11 3.04 4.22
CA VAL A 50 4.55 2.80 4.24
C VAL A 50 5.29 4.10 4.49
N VAL A 51 6.32 4.04 5.34
CA VAL A 51 7.24 5.15 5.56
C VAL A 51 8.62 4.74 5.06
N ILE A 52 9.24 5.61 4.27
CA ILE A 52 10.61 5.43 3.75
C ILE A 52 11.49 6.63 4.11
N ASP A 53 12.81 6.45 4.13
CA ASP A 53 13.78 7.52 4.41
C ASP A 53 14.55 8.02 3.18
N ARG A 54 14.26 7.43 2.01
CA ARG A 54 14.84 7.82 0.72
C ARG A 54 13.77 7.79 -0.35
N ALA A 55 13.74 8.81 -1.21
CA ALA A 55 12.81 8.88 -2.33
C ALA A 55 12.91 7.65 -3.25
N THR A 56 11.76 7.26 -3.81
CA THR A 56 11.61 6.16 -4.75
C THR A 56 12.11 6.55 -6.14
N THR A 57 12.67 5.59 -6.85
CA THR A 57 12.94 5.74 -8.28
C THR A 57 11.75 5.26 -9.10
N HIS A 58 11.69 5.69 -10.37
CA HIS A 58 10.69 5.17 -11.30
C HIS A 58 10.74 3.63 -11.41
N ALA A 59 11.94 3.03 -11.41
CA ALA A 59 12.11 1.59 -11.45
C ALA A 59 11.52 0.87 -10.21
N ILE A 60 11.68 1.47 -9.02
CA ILE A 60 11.08 0.95 -7.79
C ILE A 60 9.55 1.04 -7.86
N ARG A 61 9.01 2.19 -8.29
CA ARG A 61 7.55 2.39 -8.44
C ARG A 61 6.96 1.40 -9.44
N ALA A 62 7.60 1.22 -10.59
CA ALA A 62 7.16 0.27 -11.61
C ALA A 62 7.15 -1.18 -11.10
N ARG A 63 8.18 -1.58 -10.33
CA ARG A 63 8.23 -2.89 -9.67
C ARG A 63 7.11 -3.05 -8.65
N LEU A 64 6.90 -2.05 -7.78
CA LEU A 64 5.82 -2.07 -6.79
C LEU A 64 4.47 -2.26 -7.47
N VAL A 65 4.15 -1.44 -8.47
CA VAL A 65 2.91 -1.55 -9.25
C VAL A 65 2.74 -2.95 -9.83
N THR A 66 3.77 -3.45 -10.54
CA THR A 66 3.72 -4.75 -11.21
C THR A 66 3.46 -5.88 -10.22
N GLU A 67 4.12 -5.88 -9.07
CA GLU A 67 3.96 -6.95 -8.07
C GLU A 67 2.67 -6.81 -7.26
N LEU A 68 2.27 -5.58 -6.89
CA LEU A 68 1.01 -5.33 -6.18
C LEU A 68 -0.21 -5.71 -7.03
N MET A 69 -0.18 -5.42 -8.33
CA MET A 69 -1.26 -5.76 -9.26
C MET A 69 -1.57 -7.26 -9.31
N LYS A 70 -0.59 -8.13 -9.05
CA LYS A 70 -0.75 -9.60 -9.03
C LYS A 70 -1.46 -10.11 -7.78
N ILE A 71 -1.42 -9.34 -6.69
CA ILE A 71 -1.93 -9.74 -5.37
C ILE A 71 -3.09 -8.87 -4.88
N SER A 72 -3.43 -7.82 -5.62
CA SER A 72 -4.58 -6.95 -5.39
C SER A 72 -5.79 -7.43 -6.19
N GLY A 73 -6.93 -7.57 -5.53
CA GLY A 73 -8.19 -7.91 -6.18
C GLY A 73 -8.85 -6.69 -6.83
N ARG A 74 -9.69 -6.93 -7.84
CA ARG A 74 -10.48 -5.85 -8.45
C ARG A 74 -11.70 -5.50 -7.58
N PRO A 75 -12.15 -4.23 -7.57
CA PRO A 75 -13.38 -3.84 -6.88
C PRO A 75 -14.57 -4.70 -7.32
N GLY A 76 -15.27 -5.31 -6.36
CA GLY A 76 -16.41 -6.19 -6.62
C GLY A 76 -16.05 -7.62 -7.04
N GLY A 77 -14.77 -8.00 -7.03
CA GLY A 77 -14.34 -9.39 -7.18
C GLY A 77 -14.49 -10.20 -5.89
N ASP A 78 -14.57 -11.53 -6.03
CA ASP A 78 -14.89 -12.45 -4.92
C ASP A 78 -13.67 -13.15 -4.28
N THR A 79 -12.48 -13.03 -4.88
CA THR A 79 -11.30 -13.82 -4.48
C THR A 79 -10.33 -13.07 -3.57
N LEU A 80 -9.98 -11.84 -3.96
CA LEU A 80 -9.08 -10.95 -3.22
C LEU A 80 -9.71 -9.57 -3.12
N ARG A 81 -9.37 -8.86 -2.05
CA ARG A 81 -9.77 -7.47 -1.84
C ARG A 81 -8.84 -6.52 -2.60
N PRO A 82 -9.32 -5.34 -3.00
CA PRO A 82 -8.44 -4.25 -3.42
C PRO A 82 -7.38 -3.95 -2.36
N LEU A 83 -6.13 -3.78 -2.78
CA LEU A 83 -5.08 -3.19 -1.98
C LEU A 83 -5.01 -1.69 -2.26
N GLU A 84 -4.91 -0.92 -1.19
CA GLU A 84 -4.47 0.46 -1.24
C GLU A 84 -3.11 0.55 -0.53
N LEU A 85 -2.14 1.18 -1.19
CA LEU A 85 -0.83 1.43 -0.61
C LEU A 85 -0.45 2.90 -0.78
N ILE A 86 -0.16 3.57 0.33
CA ILE A 86 0.36 4.94 0.34
C ILE A 86 1.76 4.94 0.94
N VAL A 87 2.70 5.59 0.26
CA VAL A 87 4.09 5.73 0.71
C VAL A 87 4.36 7.18 1.05
N PHE A 88 4.95 7.40 2.22
CA PHE A 88 5.42 8.70 2.68
C PHE A 88 6.93 8.69 2.87
N HIS A 89 7.55 9.79 2.48
CA HIS A 89 8.93 10.06 2.83
C HIS A 89 9.00 10.66 4.24
N ARG A 90 9.86 10.12 5.10
CA ARG A 90 9.94 10.48 6.53
C ARG A 90 10.24 11.96 6.74
N ALA A 91 11.06 12.56 5.88
CA ALA A 91 11.39 13.99 5.99
C ALA A 91 10.12 14.85 5.80
N ASP A 92 9.29 14.53 4.80
CA ASP A 92 8.07 15.26 4.49
C ASP A 92 7.05 15.19 5.63
N LEU A 93 6.98 14.04 6.33
CA LEU A 93 6.13 13.88 7.51
C LEU A 93 6.60 14.74 8.69
N ALA A 94 7.91 14.95 8.83
CA ALA A 94 8.47 15.75 9.92
C ALA A 94 8.20 17.26 9.74
N GLU A 95 8.00 17.73 8.50
CA GLU A 95 7.66 19.12 8.23
C GLU A 95 6.21 19.47 8.59
N SER A 96 5.33 18.46 8.67
CA SER A 96 3.92 18.61 9.06
C SER A 96 3.15 19.67 8.25
N VAL A 97 3.48 19.83 6.97
CA VAL A 97 2.85 20.78 6.04
C VAL A 97 1.51 20.25 5.53
N TYR A 98 0.56 21.15 5.27
CA TYR A 98 -0.72 20.81 4.63
C TYR A 98 -0.85 21.49 3.24
N PRO A 99 -1.21 20.73 2.19
CA PRO A 99 -1.42 19.29 2.18
C PRO A 99 -0.11 18.50 2.31
N ALA A 100 -0.17 17.36 3.00
CA ALA A 100 0.97 16.46 3.10
C ALA A 100 1.29 15.84 1.73
N ARG A 101 2.57 15.62 1.44
CA ARG A 101 3.02 15.01 0.19
C ARG A 101 3.16 13.50 0.35
N SER A 102 2.45 12.73 -0.47
CA SER A 102 2.75 11.31 -0.67
C SER A 102 3.89 11.15 -1.66
N GLU A 103 4.80 10.24 -1.38
CA GLU A 103 5.89 9.85 -2.28
C GLU A 103 5.38 8.95 -3.42
N PHE A 104 4.45 8.06 -3.10
CA PHE A 104 3.83 7.14 -4.06
C PHE A 104 2.45 6.70 -3.54
N LEU A 105 1.54 6.40 -4.46
CA LEU A 105 0.22 5.86 -4.18
C LEU A 105 -0.02 4.69 -5.12
N TYR A 106 -0.66 3.64 -4.65
CA TYR A 106 -1.21 2.55 -5.42
C TYR A 106 -2.66 2.31 -5.00
N GLY A 107 -3.53 2.12 -5.98
CA GLY A 107 -4.90 1.72 -5.77
C GLY A 107 -5.52 1.22 -7.06
N GLU A 108 -6.55 0.38 -6.95
CA GLU A 108 -7.19 -0.23 -8.13
C GLU A 108 -7.83 0.80 -9.07
N TRP A 109 -8.20 1.97 -8.57
CA TRP A 109 -8.71 3.08 -9.39
C TRP A 109 -7.64 3.70 -10.32
N LEU A 110 -6.36 3.44 -10.08
CA LEU A 110 -5.23 3.86 -10.92
C LEU A 110 -4.75 2.77 -11.87
N ARG A 111 -5.34 1.57 -11.82
CA ARG A 111 -4.83 0.40 -12.55
C ARG A 111 -4.69 0.64 -14.06
N ASP A 112 -5.68 1.24 -14.70
CA ASP A 112 -5.63 1.53 -16.14
C ASP A 112 -4.50 2.51 -16.50
N ALA A 113 -4.18 3.45 -15.61
CA ALA A 113 -3.05 4.35 -15.78
C ALA A 113 -1.71 3.58 -15.69
N TYR A 114 -1.59 2.67 -14.74
CA TYR A 114 -0.42 1.80 -14.60
C TYR A 114 -0.24 0.84 -15.77
N GLU A 115 -1.32 0.22 -16.26
CA GLU A 115 -1.30 -0.67 -17.42
C GLU A 115 -0.85 0.07 -18.70
N THR A 116 -1.03 1.40 -18.74
CA THR A 116 -0.52 2.27 -19.82
C THR A 116 0.84 2.92 -19.52
N GLY A 117 1.52 2.51 -18.44
CA GLY A 117 2.87 2.95 -18.10
C GLY A 117 2.96 4.32 -17.43
N ARG A 118 1.88 4.83 -16.83
CA ARG A 118 1.87 6.09 -16.07
C ARG A 118 2.08 5.77 -14.59
N TYR A 119 3.20 6.23 -14.02
CA TYR A 119 3.65 5.94 -12.65
C TYR A 119 3.95 7.20 -11.86
#